data_AF-A0A521VLY5-F1
#
_entry.id   AF-A0A521VLY5-F1
#
_cell.length_a   1.000
_cell.length_b   1.000
_cell.length_c   1.000
_cell.angle_alpha   90.00
_cell.angle_beta   90.00
_cell.angle_gamma   90.00
#
_symmetry.space_group_name_H-M   'P 1'
#
loop_
_entity.id
_entity.type
_entity.pdbx_description
1 polymer ?
#
loop_
_entity_poly.entity_id
_entity_poly.type
_entity_poly.pdbx_seq_one_letter_code
_entity_poly.pdbx_strand_id
1 'polypeptide(L)'
;MSAGRRILALHLGVLAALLVLQFALPPYHHTNVARILVLAGYAIGYNVLLGYTGLMSLGHAMFFAAGMYGAGLPVYYFGVGAPLAFALGLASGIGLALVFGLMALRTSGPSFLIVSLMFGQALFLTLLYFNDVTLGDQGFILSAKLAPLELGGRPLGFHEPGVKYNVALAIFAACLAAALALRLSALGRVLIGIRENEERTRLLGYDSFRYKLVALGVSGALASAAGAGYALLFSYVGATFASILFSIYPLLWTLLGGVGTVLGPLLGTALMFYLVDTVSGVTSSYLLFVGAALVALVLWFPQGILGTVRSRWLPWLP
;
A
#
# COMPACT_ATOMS: atom_id res chain seq x y z
N MET A 1 3.76 25.47 -19.66
CA MET A 1 3.57 25.04 -18.25
C MET A 1 4.86 24.40 -17.78
N SER A 2 5.41 24.79 -16.62
CA SER A 2 6.57 24.08 -16.04
C SER A 2 6.22 22.60 -15.80
N ALA A 3 7.20 21.70 -15.92
CA ALA A 3 6.99 20.27 -15.75
C ALA A 3 6.30 19.95 -14.41
N GLY A 4 6.65 20.67 -13.33
CA GLY A 4 6.01 20.54 -12.01
C GLY A 4 4.51 20.88 -12.01
N ARG A 5 4.07 21.93 -12.74
CA ARG A 5 2.63 22.27 -12.85
C ARG A 5 1.84 21.20 -13.61
N ARG A 6 2.42 20.58 -14.64
CA ARG A 6 1.77 19.47 -15.37
C ARG A 6 1.61 18.23 -14.49
N ILE A 7 2.64 17.91 -13.70
CA ILE A 7 2.60 16.79 -12.76
C ILE A 7 1.49 16.99 -11.72
N LEU A 8 1.46 18.16 -11.07
CA LEU A 8 0.42 18.46 -10.08
C LEU A 8 -0.99 18.46 -10.69
N ALA A 9 -1.15 19.07 -11.87
CA ALA A 9 -2.44 19.08 -12.58
C ALA A 9 -2.93 17.66 -12.92
N LEU A 10 -2.03 16.75 -13.32
CA LEU A 10 -2.39 15.36 -13.60
C LEU A 10 -2.84 14.62 -12.34
N HIS A 11 -2.11 14.76 -11.22
CA HIS A 11 -2.48 14.08 -9.97
C HIS A 11 -3.77 14.64 -9.37
N LEU A 12 -3.94 15.97 -9.40
CA LEU A 12 -5.20 16.61 -9.02
C LEU A 12 -6.34 16.21 -9.95
N GLY A 13 -6.08 16.08 -11.25
CA GLY A 13 -7.04 15.60 -12.23
C GLY A 13 -7.49 14.17 -11.96
N VAL A 14 -6.57 13.27 -11.59
CA VAL A 14 -6.90 11.89 -11.18
C VAL A 14 -7.73 11.89 -9.90
N LEU A 15 -7.37 12.67 -8.89
CA LEU A 15 -8.14 12.77 -7.66
C LEU A 15 -9.54 13.36 -7.90
N ALA A 16 -9.66 14.38 -8.74
CA ALA A 16 -10.94 14.95 -9.14
C ALA A 16 -11.78 13.95 -9.92
N ALA A 17 -11.18 13.19 -10.85
CA ALA A 17 -11.87 12.14 -11.59
C ALA A 17 -12.39 11.05 -10.66
N LEU A 18 -11.59 10.61 -9.67
CA LEU A 18 -12.04 9.67 -8.64
C LEU A 18 -13.18 10.27 -7.80
N LEU A 19 -13.09 11.53 -7.39
CA LEU A 19 -14.17 12.18 -6.64
C LEU A 19 -15.48 12.26 -7.46
N VAL A 20 -15.41 12.61 -8.74
CA VAL A 20 -16.57 12.64 -9.65
C VAL A 20 -17.13 11.23 -9.87
N LEU A 21 -16.27 10.22 -9.93
CA LEU A 21 -16.66 8.83 -10.12
C LEU A 21 -17.60 8.32 -9.01
N GLN A 22 -17.52 8.88 -7.81
CA GLN A 22 -18.47 8.59 -6.73
C GLN A 22 -19.94 8.83 -7.14
N PHE A 23 -20.21 9.92 -7.85
CA PHE A 23 -21.56 10.31 -8.26
C PHE A 23 -22.07 9.54 -9.46
N ALA A 24 -21.17 8.97 -10.26
CA ALA A 24 -21.50 8.20 -11.45
C ALA A 24 -21.69 6.69 -11.15
N LEU A 25 -21.07 6.17 -10.08
CA LEU A 25 -21.08 4.74 -9.79
C LEU A 25 -22.30 4.30 -8.97
N PRO A 26 -22.90 3.14 -9.30
CA PRO A 26 -23.87 2.45 -8.44
C PRO A 26 -23.29 2.07 -7.06
N PRO A 27 -24.12 1.93 -6.01
CA PRO A 27 -23.69 1.65 -4.64
C PRO A 27 -22.80 0.41 -4.48
N TYR A 28 -23.03 -0.63 -5.28
CA TYR A 28 -22.23 -1.85 -5.28
C TYR A 28 -20.75 -1.57 -5.60
N HIS A 29 -20.48 -0.70 -6.56
CA HIS A 29 -19.12 -0.37 -6.96
C HIS A 29 -18.41 0.54 -5.97
N HIS A 30 -19.12 1.26 -5.09
CA HIS A 30 -18.49 2.12 -4.08
C HIS A 30 -17.61 1.32 -3.12
N THR A 31 -18.07 0.15 -2.66
CA THR A 31 -17.30 -0.69 -1.74
C THR A 31 -16.08 -1.32 -2.42
N ASN A 32 -16.23 -1.75 -3.68
CA ASN A 32 -15.13 -2.31 -4.45
C ASN A 32 -14.06 -1.25 -4.75
N VAL A 33 -14.46 -0.05 -5.17
CA VAL A 33 -13.51 1.04 -5.41
C VAL A 33 -12.85 1.51 -4.12
N ALA A 34 -13.58 1.58 -2.99
CA ALA A 34 -12.96 1.85 -1.69
C ALA A 34 -11.86 0.82 -1.37
N ARG A 35 -12.09 -0.45 -1.68
CA ARG A 35 -11.10 -1.52 -1.50
C ARG A 35 -9.89 -1.33 -2.42
N ILE A 36 -10.13 -1.02 -3.69
CA ILE A 36 -9.07 -0.70 -4.67
C ILE A 36 -8.22 0.47 -4.17
N LEU A 37 -8.83 1.54 -3.68
CA LEU A 37 -8.12 2.74 -3.22
C LEU A 37 -7.21 2.45 -2.03
N VAL A 38 -7.70 1.70 -1.04
CA VAL A 38 -6.90 1.31 0.13
C VAL A 38 -5.75 0.39 -0.28
N LEU A 39 -6.02 -0.63 -1.11
CA LEU A 39 -4.98 -1.54 -1.61
C LEU A 39 -3.98 -0.86 -2.54
N ALA A 40 -4.41 0.15 -3.29
CA ALA A 40 -3.53 0.99 -4.09
C ALA A 40 -2.61 1.83 -3.19
N GLY A 41 -3.11 2.32 -2.04
CA GLY A 41 -2.27 2.96 -1.02
C GLY A 41 -1.18 2.04 -0.50
N TYR A 42 -1.51 0.77 -0.25
CA TYR A 42 -0.53 -0.26 0.10
C TYR A 42 0.50 -0.50 -1.01
N ALA A 43 0.04 -0.58 -2.26
CA ALA A 43 0.90 -0.72 -3.44
C ALA A 43 1.81 0.52 -3.65
N ILE A 44 1.34 1.73 -3.34
CA ILE A 44 2.15 2.95 -3.35
C ILE A 44 3.26 2.85 -2.31
N GLY A 45 2.94 2.40 -1.09
CA GLY A 45 3.93 2.11 -0.06
C GLY A 45 5.02 1.18 -0.58
N TYR A 46 4.63 0.04 -1.15
CA TYR A 46 5.56 -0.92 -1.75
C TYR A 46 6.43 -0.29 -2.86
N ASN A 47 5.83 0.54 -3.71
CA ASN A 47 6.52 1.21 -4.81
C ASN A 47 7.52 2.26 -4.32
N VAL A 48 7.33 2.87 -3.15
CA VAL A 48 8.35 3.73 -2.54
C VAL A 48 9.61 2.93 -2.24
N LEU A 49 9.45 1.73 -1.67
CA LEU A 49 10.59 0.86 -1.35
C LEU A 49 11.22 0.27 -2.62
N LEU A 50 10.47 -0.48 -3.43
CA LEU A 50 10.99 -1.13 -4.63
C LEU A 50 11.37 -0.10 -5.70
N GLY A 51 10.45 0.81 -6.01
CA GLY A 51 10.58 1.75 -7.12
C GLY A 51 11.65 2.81 -6.88
N TYR A 52 11.84 3.31 -5.66
CA TYR A 52 12.85 4.35 -5.43
C TYR A 52 14.16 3.81 -4.90
N THR A 53 14.17 2.74 -4.10
CA THR A 53 15.41 2.22 -3.49
C THR A 53 15.94 0.95 -4.14
N GLY A 54 15.14 0.26 -4.96
CA GLY A 54 15.49 -1.04 -5.54
C GLY A 54 15.34 -2.22 -4.60
N LEU A 55 14.90 -1.99 -3.36
CA LEU A 55 14.72 -3.04 -2.35
C LEU A 55 13.40 -3.77 -2.58
N MET A 56 13.49 -5.03 -3.02
CA MET A 56 12.35 -5.92 -3.11
C MET A 56 12.10 -6.58 -1.75
N SER A 57 10.89 -6.38 -1.19
CA SER A 57 10.48 -6.97 0.08
C SER A 57 9.42 -8.04 -0.15
N LEU A 58 9.62 -9.25 0.37
CA LEU A 58 8.59 -10.30 0.44
C LEU A 58 7.94 -10.40 1.83
N GLY A 59 8.33 -9.53 2.75
CA GLY A 59 7.73 -9.36 4.07
C GLY A 59 6.74 -8.20 4.17
N HIS A 60 6.41 -7.52 3.07
CA HIS A 60 5.70 -6.24 3.14
C HIS A 60 4.29 -6.33 3.75
N ALA A 61 3.67 -7.52 3.75
CA ALA A 61 2.40 -7.79 4.43
C ALA A 61 2.48 -7.50 5.93
N MET A 62 3.67 -7.60 6.53
CA MET A 62 3.86 -7.36 7.95
C MET A 62 3.53 -5.92 8.36
N PHE A 63 3.82 -4.93 7.50
CA PHE A 63 3.49 -3.52 7.78
C PHE A 63 2.00 -3.24 7.65
N PHE A 64 1.36 -3.87 6.66
CA PHE A 64 -0.08 -3.79 6.48
C PHE A 64 -0.82 -4.44 7.66
N ALA A 65 -0.40 -5.65 8.04
CA ALA A 65 -0.93 -6.37 9.20
C ALA A 65 -0.69 -5.61 10.50
N ALA A 66 0.50 -5.01 10.69
CA ALA A 66 0.76 -4.16 11.85
C ALA A 66 -0.24 -3.01 11.92
N GLY A 67 -0.49 -2.29 10.82
CA GLY A 67 -1.51 -1.25 10.79
C GLY A 67 -2.92 -1.76 11.08
N MET A 68 -3.28 -2.90 10.53
CA MET A 68 -4.58 -3.54 10.72
C MET A 68 -4.81 -3.96 12.18
N TYR A 69 -3.86 -4.66 12.79
CA TYR A 69 -3.94 -5.09 14.19
C TYR A 69 -3.74 -3.93 15.17
N GLY A 70 -2.86 -2.98 14.84
CA GLY A 70 -2.61 -1.78 15.64
C GLY A 70 -3.80 -0.84 15.71
N ALA A 71 -4.67 -0.81 14.68
CA ALA A 71 -5.97 -0.14 14.75
C ALA A 71 -7.06 -1.05 15.33
N GLY A 72 -7.04 -2.34 14.98
CA GLY A 72 -8.08 -3.30 15.32
C GLY A 72 -8.16 -3.65 16.81
N LEU A 73 -7.03 -3.99 17.43
CA LEU A 73 -7.00 -4.43 18.83
C LEU A 73 -7.45 -3.33 19.80
N PRO A 74 -7.03 -2.04 19.65
CA PRO A 74 -7.52 -0.98 20.52
C PRO A 74 -9.03 -0.75 20.42
N VAL A 75 -9.60 -0.83 19.22
CA VAL A 75 -11.06 -0.75 19.04
C VAL A 75 -11.73 -1.97 19.68
N TYR A 76 -11.18 -3.16 19.47
CA TYR A 76 -11.78 -4.39 19.95
C TYR A 76 -11.77 -4.52 21.48
N TYR A 77 -10.68 -4.18 22.15
CA TYR A 77 -10.57 -4.32 23.61
C TYR A 77 -11.01 -3.08 24.38
N PHE A 78 -10.72 -1.88 23.87
CA PHE A 78 -10.91 -0.62 24.60
C PHE A 78 -11.99 0.27 23.99
N GLY A 79 -12.62 -0.11 22.88
CA GLY A 79 -13.68 0.69 22.24
C GLY A 79 -13.19 2.05 21.73
N VAL A 80 -11.91 2.14 21.37
CA VAL A 80 -11.29 3.41 20.93
C VAL A 80 -11.95 3.91 19.63
N GLY A 81 -12.16 5.22 19.54
CA GLY A 81 -12.72 5.85 18.34
C GLY A 81 -11.82 5.72 17.09
N ALA A 82 -12.44 5.76 15.91
CA ALA A 82 -11.76 5.52 14.64
C ALA A 82 -10.51 6.38 14.36
N PRO A 83 -10.47 7.70 14.66
CA PRO A 83 -9.27 8.51 14.41
C PRO A 83 -8.07 8.09 15.26
N LEU A 84 -8.30 7.81 16.55
CA LEU A 84 -7.24 7.36 17.46
C LEU A 84 -6.77 5.94 17.10
N ALA A 85 -7.71 5.05 16.74
CA ALA A 85 -7.38 3.73 16.23
C ALA A 85 -6.51 3.79 14.97
N PHE A 86 -6.85 4.66 14.02
CA PHE A 86 -6.05 4.87 12.81
C PHE A 86 -4.63 5.37 13.15
N ALA A 87 -4.50 6.31 14.08
CA ALA A 87 -3.20 6.82 14.52
C ALA A 87 -2.34 5.74 15.20
N LEU A 88 -2.94 4.88 16.03
CA LEU A 88 -2.26 3.74 16.66
C LEU A 88 -1.82 2.70 15.61
N GLY A 89 -2.69 2.39 14.65
CA GLY A 89 -2.34 1.54 13.50
C GLY A 89 -1.16 2.10 12.72
N LEU A 90 -1.21 3.39 12.37
CA LEU A 90 -0.10 4.06 11.67
C LEU A 90 1.21 3.97 12.47
N ALA A 91 1.17 4.32 13.76
CA ALA A 91 2.33 4.31 14.64
C ALA A 91 2.94 2.90 14.79
N SER A 92 2.11 1.86 14.90
CA SER A 92 2.58 0.48 15.01
C SER A 92 3.37 0.03 13.77
N GLY A 93 2.90 0.37 12.57
CA GLY A 93 3.59 0.04 11.32
C GLY A 93 4.87 0.85 11.10
N ILE A 94 4.89 2.13 11.47
CA ILE A 94 6.11 2.95 11.46
C ILE A 94 7.16 2.36 12.41
N GLY A 95 6.74 2.06 13.64
CA GLY A 95 7.61 1.44 14.64
C GLY A 95 8.18 0.11 14.14
N LEU A 96 7.34 -0.76 13.59
CA LEU A 96 7.77 -2.04 13.02
C LEU A 96 8.74 -1.83 11.85
N ALA A 97 8.47 -0.89 10.94
CA ALA A 97 9.33 -0.59 9.80
C ALA A 97 10.72 -0.08 10.22
N LEU A 98 10.80 0.75 11.26
CA LEU A 98 12.07 1.22 11.79
C LEU A 98 12.84 0.09 12.47
N VAL A 99 12.19 -0.70 13.33
CA VAL A 99 12.84 -1.84 14.02
C VAL A 99 13.34 -2.88 13.01
N PHE A 100 12.49 -3.27 12.07
CA PHE A 100 12.86 -4.17 10.98
C PHE A 100 13.99 -3.57 10.13
N GLY A 101 13.92 -2.28 9.80
CA GLY A 101 14.93 -1.58 9.02
C GLY A 101 16.31 -1.60 9.64
N LEU A 102 16.40 -1.39 10.95
CA LEU A 102 17.67 -1.40 11.68
C LEU A 102 18.40 -2.75 11.61
N MET A 103 17.64 -3.85 11.45
CA MET A 103 18.18 -5.21 11.32
C MET A 103 18.39 -5.58 9.84
N ALA A 104 17.36 -5.45 9.02
CA ALA A 104 17.34 -5.97 7.66
C ALA A 104 18.22 -5.18 6.68
N LEU A 105 18.37 -3.86 6.86
CA LEU A 105 19.19 -3.03 5.97
C LEU A 105 20.70 -3.27 6.10
N ARG A 106 21.12 -4.09 7.06
CA ARG A 106 22.51 -4.59 7.16
C ARG A 106 22.82 -5.64 6.09
N THR A 107 21.79 -6.21 5.47
CA THR A 107 21.93 -7.16 4.37
C THR A 107 21.86 -6.45 3.02
N SER A 108 22.51 -7.02 2.01
CA SER A 108 22.55 -6.48 0.65
C SER A 108 21.98 -7.47 -0.38
N GLY A 109 21.41 -6.92 -1.45
CA GLY A 109 20.95 -7.70 -2.59
C GLY A 109 19.84 -8.72 -2.25
N PRO A 110 19.88 -9.94 -2.81
CA PRO A 110 18.87 -10.98 -2.59
C PRO A 110 18.67 -11.36 -1.12
N SER A 111 19.67 -11.15 -0.26
CA SER A 111 19.56 -11.43 1.18
C SER A 111 18.47 -10.59 1.86
N PHE A 112 18.26 -9.35 1.42
CA PHE A 112 17.20 -8.49 1.96
C PHE A 112 15.81 -9.08 1.69
N LEU A 113 15.63 -9.69 0.51
CA LEU A 113 14.40 -10.37 0.13
C LEU A 113 14.08 -11.50 1.10
N ILE A 114 15.06 -12.39 1.34
CA ILE A 114 14.93 -13.56 2.22
C ILE A 114 14.70 -13.12 3.67
N VAL A 115 15.49 -12.17 4.18
CA VAL A 115 15.32 -11.66 5.54
C VAL A 115 13.94 -11.04 5.72
N SER A 116 13.46 -10.24 4.75
CA SER A 116 12.12 -9.67 4.82
C SER A 116 11.03 -10.74 4.86
N LEU A 117 11.16 -11.80 4.07
CA LEU A 117 10.25 -12.95 4.08
C LEU A 117 10.23 -13.63 5.45
N MET A 118 11.40 -13.86 6.04
CA MET A 118 11.52 -14.49 7.37
C MET A 118 10.85 -13.63 8.45
N PHE A 119 11.06 -12.32 8.45
CA PHE A 119 10.39 -11.42 9.40
C PHE A 119 8.88 -11.35 9.18
N GLY A 120 8.42 -11.35 7.92
CA GLY A 120 7.00 -11.40 7.60
C GLY A 120 6.35 -12.68 8.11
N GLN A 121 7.00 -13.83 7.88
CA GLN A 121 6.53 -15.12 8.37
C GLN A 121 6.59 -15.21 9.89
N ALA A 122 7.63 -14.66 10.53
CA ALA A 122 7.72 -14.58 11.98
C ALA A 122 6.56 -13.76 12.56
N LEU A 123 6.21 -12.61 11.97
CA LEU A 123 5.04 -11.84 12.43
C LEU A 123 3.74 -12.63 12.23
N PHE A 124 3.55 -13.28 11.08
CA PHE A 124 2.36 -14.08 10.82
C PHE A 124 2.20 -15.21 11.84
N LEU A 125 3.27 -15.96 12.11
CA LEU A 125 3.27 -17.02 13.13
C LEU A 125 3.10 -16.44 14.54
N THR A 126 3.66 -15.27 14.84
CA THR A 126 3.44 -14.58 16.13
C THR A 126 1.97 -14.23 16.32
N LEU A 127 1.31 -13.73 15.27
CA LEU A 127 -0.13 -13.45 15.30
C LEU A 127 -0.96 -14.71 15.53
N LEU A 128 -0.56 -15.86 14.99
CA LEU A 128 -1.25 -17.13 15.23
C LEU A 128 -0.96 -17.69 16.62
N TYR A 129 0.27 -17.54 17.11
CA TYR A 129 0.71 -18.05 18.41
C TYR A 129 -0.01 -17.33 19.57
N PHE A 130 -0.10 -16.00 19.52
CA PHE A 130 -0.82 -15.21 20.53
C PHE A 130 -2.33 -15.13 20.26
N ASN A 131 -2.94 -16.25 19.85
CA ASN A 131 -4.34 -16.33 19.44
C ASN A 131 -5.31 -15.78 20.48
N ASP A 132 -5.05 -15.99 21.77
CA ASP A 132 -5.89 -15.50 22.87
C ASP A 132 -6.11 -13.98 22.85
N VAL A 133 -5.14 -13.24 22.29
CA VAL A 133 -5.18 -11.76 22.19
C VAL A 133 -5.45 -11.30 20.78
N THR A 134 -4.81 -11.91 19.79
CA THR A 134 -4.91 -11.48 18.39
C THR A 134 -6.14 -12.04 17.69
N LEU A 135 -6.71 -13.12 18.22
CA LEU A 135 -7.77 -13.91 17.57
C LEU A 135 -7.36 -14.27 16.13
N GLY A 136 -6.07 -14.51 15.90
CA GLY A 136 -5.49 -14.56 14.55
C GLY A 136 -6.08 -15.63 13.62
N ASP A 137 -6.41 -16.80 14.17
CA ASP A 137 -6.97 -17.95 13.44
C ASP A 137 -8.45 -17.73 13.07
N GLN A 138 -9.21 -17.07 13.95
CA GLN A 138 -10.64 -16.82 13.75
C GLN A 138 -10.91 -15.50 13.02
N GLY A 139 -10.00 -14.53 13.17
CA GLY A 139 -10.26 -13.12 12.87
C GLY A 139 -11.33 -12.52 13.78
N PHE A 140 -11.50 -11.20 13.72
CA PHE A 140 -12.54 -10.52 14.48
C PHE A 140 -13.14 -9.34 13.71
N ILE A 141 -14.39 -9.02 14.04
CA ILE A 141 -15.19 -7.98 13.39
C ILE A 141 -15.28 -6.77 14.31
N LEU A 142 -15.08 -5.58 13.75
CA LEU A 142 -15.04 -4.30 14.49
C LEU A 142 -16.41 -3.62 14.61
N SER A 143 -17.38 -3.99 13.77
CA SER A 143 -18.66 -3.27 13.58
C SER A 143 -19.45 -3.00 14.86
N ALA A 144 -19.39 -3.91 15.85
CA ALA A 144 -20.13 -3.76 17.10
C ALA A 144 -19.47 -2.77 18.09
N LYS A 145 -18.17 -2.51 17.95
CA LYS A 145 -17.37 -1.71 18.90
C LYS A 145 -16.84 -0.41 18.30
N LEU A 146 -17.01 -0.22 16.99
CA LEU A 146 -16.55 0.98 16.30
C LEU A 146 -17.62 2.08 16.40
N ALA A 147 -17.33 3.10 17.19
CA ALA A 147 -18.19 4.29 17.27
C ALA A 147 -18.29 4.96 15.89
N PRO A 148 -19.49 5.42 15.47
CA PRO A 148 -19.65 6.17 14.24
C PRO A 148 -18.83 7.47 14.29
N LEU A 149 -18.34 7.91 13.12
CA LEU A 149 -17.60 9.16 13.04
C LEU A 149 -18.59 10.32 13.16
N GLU A 150 -18.49 11.14 14.20
CA GLU A 150 -19.32 12.33 14.30
C GLU A 150 -18.70 13.49 13.52
N LEU A 151 -19.35 13.89 12.43
CA LEU A 151 -18.94 15.07 11.65
C LEU A 151 -20.09 16.08 11.65
N GLY A 152 -19.92 17.21 12.33
CA GLY A 152 -20.93 18.27 12.40
C GLY A 152 -22.25 17.86 13.06
N GLY A 153 -22.21 16.95 14.06
CA GLY A 153 -23.40 16.50 14.80
C GLY A 153 -24.23 15.41 14.12
N ARG A 154 -23.75 14.83 13.00
CA ARG A 154 -24.34 13.65 12.37
C ARG A 154 -23.43 12.42 12.55
N PRO A 155 -23.96 11.27 13.02
CA PRO A 155 -23.19 10.04 13.09
C PRO A 155 -23.01 9.48 11.68
N LEU A 156 -21.82 9.65 11.10
CA LEU A 156 -21.42 8.99 9.86
C LEU A 156 -20.95 7.58 10.19
N GLY A 157 -21.86 6.63 10.04
CA GLY A 157 -21.54 5.22 10.20
C GLY A 157 -20.65 4.75 9.06
N PHE A 158 -19.59 4.01 9.38
CA PHE A 158 -18.78 3.34 8.37
C PHE A 158 -19.56 2.31 7.56
N HIS A 159 -20.81 1.99 7.89
CA HIS A 159 -21.69 1.15 7.06
C HIS A 159 -22.15 1.84 5.76
N GLU A 160 -22.15 3.17 5.72
CA GLU A 160 -22.62 3.91 4.55
C GLU A 160 -21.60 3.84 3.40
N PRO A 161 -21.97 3.32 2.20
CA PRO A 161 -21.03 3.14 1.10
C PRO A 161 -20.32 4.43 0.67
N GLY A 162 -21.02 5.57 0.72
CA GLY A 162 -20.44 6.87 0.39
C GLY A 162 -19.38 7.34 1.39
N VAL A 163 -19.59 7.09 2.69
CA VAL A 163 -18.60 7.40 3.73
C VAL A 163 -17.37 6.51 3.58
N LYS A 164 -17.55 5.20 3.34
CA LYS A 164 -16.44 4.28 3.07
C LYS A 164 -15.59 4.76 1.89
N TYR A 165 -16.25 5.12 0.80
CA TYR A 165 -15.59 5.62 -0.40
C TYR A 165 -14.77 6.88 -0.12
N ASN A 166 -15.37 7.87 0.54
CA ASN A 166 -14.72 9.16 0.83
C ASN A 166 -13.51 9.02 1.76
N VAL A 167 -13.63 8.18 2.79
CA VAL A 167 -12.52 7.93 3.71
C VAL A 167 -11.40 7.14 3.00
N ALA A 168 -11.74 6.13 2.20
CA ALA A 168 -10.76 5.41 1.38
C ALA A 168 -10.03 6.34 0.39
N LEU A 169 -10.77 7.25 -0.26
CA LEU A 169 -10.22 8.25 -1.15
C LEU A 169 -9.30 9.21 -0.40
N ALA A 170 -9.66 9.65 0.80
CA ALA A 170 -8.81 10.51 1.62
C ALA A 170 -7.49 9.83 2.00
N ILE A 171 -7.55 8.56 2.44
CA ILE A 171 -6.36 7.77 2.77
C ILE A 171 -5.48 7.57 1.52
N PHE A 172 -6.08 7.22 0.39
CA PHE A 172 -5.37 7.06 -0.87
C PHE A 172 -4.73 8.37 -1.34
N ALA A 173 -5.46 9.48 -1.28
CA ALA A 173 -4.97 10.80 -1.65
C ALA A 173 -3.78 11.22 -0.78
N ALA A 174 -3.83 10.94 0.53
CA ALA A 174 -2.71 11.18 1.44
C ALA A 174 -1.49 10.32 1.05
N CYS A 175 -1.70 9.04 0.73
CA CYS A 175 -0.61 8.15 0.28
C CYS A 175 0.02 8.64 -1.03
N LEU A 176 -0.82 9.02 -1.99
CA LEU A 176 -0.40 9.54 -3.29
C LEU A 176 0.38 10.86 -3.14
N ALA A 177 -0.12 11.78 -2.32
CA ALA A 177 0.52 13.05 -2.03
C ALA A 177 1.88 12.86 -1.35
N ALA A 178 1.97 11.96 -0.36
CA ALA A 178 3.22 11.63 0.31
C ALA A 178 4.24 11.02 -0.65
N ALA A 179 3.83 10.08 -1.50
CA ALA A 179 4.71 9.47 -2.50
C ALA A 179 5.18 10.48 -3.57
N LEU A 180 4.30 11.39 -4.00
CA LEU A 180 4.65 12.45 -4.93
C LEU A 180 5.61 13.46 -4.30
N ALA A 181 5.36 13.89 -3.06
CA ALA A 181 6.24 14.78 -2.32
C ALA A 181 7.62 14.17 -2.16
N LEU A 182 7.69 12.87 -1.80
CA LEU A 182 8.97 12.15 -1.72
C LEU A 182 9.68 12.10 -3.07
N ARG A 183 8.96 11.77 -4.16
CA ARG A 183 9.51 11.70 -5.52
C ARG A 183 10.12 13.01 -6.00
N LEU A 184 9.50 14.14 -5.68
CA LEU A 184 9.95 15.48 -6.08
C LEU A 184 11.03 16.05 -5.15
N SER A 185 11.13 15.53 -3.93
CA SER A 185 12.11 15.98 -2.92
C SER A 185 13.56 15.61 -3.27
N ALA A 186 14.52 16.26 -2.59
CA ALA A 186 15.92 15.87 -2.66
C ALA A 186 16.17 14.44 -2.17
N LEU A 187 15.41 13.98 -1.15
CA LEU A 187 15.49 12.62 -0.64
C LEU A 187 15.18 11.61 -1.74
N GLY A 188 14.09 11.82 -2.51
CA GLY A 188 13.71 10.94 -3.61
C GLY A 188 14.79 10.82 -4.69
N ARG A 189 15.49 11.92 -5.01
CA ARG A 189 16.61 11.90 -5.96
C ARG A 189 17.77 11.05 -5.47
N VAL A 190 18.12 11.17 -4.19
CA VAL A 190 19.18 10.36 -3.57
C VAL A 190 18.79 8.88 -3.55
N LEU A 191 17.53 8.55 -3.21
CA LEU A 191 17.04 7.17 -3.23
C LEU A 191 17.17 6.54 -4.62
N ILE A 192 16.76 7.27 -5.67
CA ILE A 192 16.91 6.79 -7.05
C ILE A 192 18.39 6.61 -7.38
N GLY A 193 19.28 7.51 -6.96
CA GLY A 193 20.72 7.32 -7.08
C GLY A 193 21.22 6.03 -6.41
N ILE A 194 20.75 5.74 -5.19
CA ILE A 194 21.06 4.51 -4.46
C ILE A 194 20.60 3.28 -5.23
N ARG A 195 19.41 3.33 -5.84
CA ARG A 195 18.87 2.24 -6.66
C ARG A 195 19.72 1.95 -7.90
N GLU A 196 20.18 2.99 -8.59
CA GLU A 196 21.01 2.84 -9.80
C GLU A 196 22.42 2.34 -9.45
N ASN A 197 23.06 2.95 -8.45
CA ASN A 197 24.36 2.50 -7.96
C ASN A 197 24.61 3.00 -6.53
N GLU A 198 24.46 2.10 -5.57
CA GLU A 198 24.64 2.39 -4.15
C GLU A 198 26.09 2.82 -3.82
N GLU A 199 27.09 2.17 -4.42
CA GLU A 199 28.50 2.45 -4.17
C GLU A 199 28.87 3.86 -4.63
N ARG A 200 28.47 4.25 -5.84
CA ARG A 200 28.68 5.63 -6.36
C ARG A 200 27.98 6.68 -5.50
N THR A 201 26.79 6.38 -5.00
CA THR A 201 26.05 7.31 -4.14
C THR A 201 26.75 7.50 -2.79
N ARG A 202 27.38 6.44 -2.25
CA ARG A 202 28.21 6.53 -1.04
C ARG A 202 29.50 7.33 -1.28
N LEU A 203 30.14 7.19 -2.44
CA LEU A 203 31.34 7.98 -2.80
C LEU A 203 31.05 9.48 -2.90
N LEU A 204 29.81 9.86 -3.21
CA LEU A 204 29.34 11.26 -3.17
C LEU A 204 29.06 11.78 -1.75
N GLY A 205 29.28 10.97 -0.70
CA GLY A 205 29.11 11.34 0.70
C GLY A 205 27.71 11.08 1.29
N TYR A 206 26.80 10.44 0.54
CA TYR A 206 25.47 10.08 1.06
C TYR A 206 25.50 8.78 1.86
N ASP A 207 24.95 8.81 3.08
CA ASP A 207 24.79 7.62 3.93
C ASP A 207 23.60 6.76 3.46
N SER A 208 23.86 5.78 2.60
CA SER A 208 22.80 4.96 1.99
C SER A 208 21.93 4.22 3.01
N PHE A 209 22.46 3.89 4.19
CA PHE A 209 21.70 3.20 5.24
C PHE A 209 20.59 4.11 5.78
N ARG A 210 20.91 5.36 6.13
CA ARG A 210 19.92 6.32 6.65
C ARG A 210 18.83 6.61 5.63
N TYR A 211 19.19 6.81 4.37
CA TYR A 211 18.21 7.06 3.31
C TYR A 211 17.29 5.85 3.09
N LYS A 212 17.83 4.63 3.06
CA LYS A 212 17.02 3.40 2.98
C LYS A 212 16.12 3.21 4.20
N LEU A 213 16.59 3.55 5.41
CA LEU A 213 15.80 3.47 6.63
C LEU A 213 14.61 4.44 6.61
N VAL A 214 14.83 5.68 6.16
CA VAL A 214 13.74 6.65 5.98
C VAL A 214 12.75 6.17 4.92
N ALA A 215 13.23 5.66 3.78
CA ALA A 215 12.35 5.14 2.73
C ALA A 215 11.50 3.96 3.23
N LEU A 216 12.08 3.07 4.03
CA LEU A 216 11.38 1.95 4.65
C LEU A 216 10.37 2.41 5.71
N GLY A 217 10.70 3.42 6.51
CA GLY A 217 9.77 4.05 7.45
C GLY A 217 8.57 4.69 6.73
N VAL A 218 8.79 5.42 5.64
CA VAL A 218 7.72 5.98 4.81
C VAL A 218 6.88 4.87 4.16
N SER A 219 7.54 3.85 3.59
CA SER A 219 6.87 2.68 3.01
C SER A 219 5.99 1.97 4.04
N GLY A 220 6.50 1.76 5.26
CA GLY A 220 5.79 1.18 6.38
C GLY A 220 4.61 2.02 6.83
N ALA A 221 4.76 3.35 6.88
CA ALA A 221 3.68 4.29 7.20
C ALA A 221 2.54 4.22 6.17
N LEU A 222 2.87 4.18 4.88
CA LEU A 222 1.87 4.08 3.81
C LEU A 222 1.17 2.72 3.83
N ALA A 223 1.92 1.64 4.03
CA ALA A 223 1.36 0.30 4.14
C ALA A 223 0.47 0.13 5.38
N SER A 224 0.86 0.70 6.53
CA SER A 224 0.08 0.63 7.76
C SER A 224 -1.12 1.56 7.75
N ALA A 225 -1.04 2.73 7.09
CA ALA A 225 -2.20 3.58 6.82
C ALA A 225 -3.25 2.81 5.99
N ALA A 226 -2.82 2.09 4.96
CA ALA A 226 -3.69 1.22 4.18
C ALA A 226 -4.27 0.07 5.03
N GLY A 227 -3.45 -0.60 5.85
CA GLY A 227 -3.90 -1.68 6.73
C GLY A 227 -4.91 -1.23 7.79
N ALA A 228 -4.64 -0.12 8.46
CA ALA A 228 -5.55 0.50 9.43
C ALA A 228 -6.85 0.96 8.76
N GLY A 229 -6.75 1.60 7.59
CA GLY A 229 -7.89 1.98 6.77
C GLY A 229 -8.74 0.77 6.37
N TYR A 230 -8.10 -0.32 5.96
CA TYR A 230 -8.79 -1.55 5.61
C TYR A 230 -9.56 -2.13 6.81
N ALA A 231 -8.90 -2.21 7.97
CA ALA A 231 -9.51 -2.71 9.20
C ALA A 231 -10.77 -1.92 9.57
N LEU A 232 -10.68 -0.58 9.57
CA LEU A 232 -11.76 0.30 10.00
C LEU A 232 -12.92 0.34 8.98
N LEU A 233 -12.62 0.40 7.68
CA LEU A 233 -13.62 0.54 6.62
C LEU A 233 -14.37 -0.76 6.29
N PHE A 234 -13.67 -1.90 6.37
CA PHE A 234 -14.26 -3.22 6.13
C PHE A 234 -14.61 -3.95 7.42
N SER A 235 -14.32 -3.33 8.56
CA SER A 235 -14.63 -3.80 9.91
C SER A 235 -14.17 -5.24 10.18
N TYR A 236 -13.04 -5.64 9.60
CA TYR A 236 -12.51 -6.99 9.73
C TYR A 236 -10.99 -6.98 9.89
N VAL A 237 -10.50 -7.81 10.81
CA VAL A 237 -9.08 -8.02 11.11
C VAL A 237 -8.82 -9.52 11.10
N GLY A 238 -7.75 -9.95 10.44
CA GLY A 238 -7.37 -11.36 10.38
C GLY A 238 -5.90 -11.57 10.05
N ALA A 239 -5.34 -12.69 10.50
CA ALA A 239 -3.91 -12.97 10.34
C ALA A 239 -3.54 -13.27 8.89
N THR A 240 -4.49 -13.69 8.05
CA THR A 240 -4.27 -13.99 6.63
C THR A 240 -3.72 -12.79 5.83
N PHE A 241 -3.97 -11.56 6.30
CA PHE A 241 -3.38 -10.34 5.72
C PHE A 241 -1.89 -10.16 6.01
N ALA A 242 -1.32 -10.94 6.94
CA ALA A 242 0.12 -11.03 7.17
C ALA A 242 0.78 -12.19 6.38
N SER A 243 0.00 -12.96 5.61
CA SER A 243 0.54 -14.08 4.83
C SER A 243 1.48 -13.62 3.72
N ILE A 244 2.35 -14.53 3.29
CA ILE A 244 3.29 -14.29 2.19
C ILE A 244 2.60 -13.89 0.88
N LEU A 245 1.42 -14.46 0.60
CA LEU A 245 0.65 -14.13 -0.60
C LEU A 245 0.26 -12.65 -0.61
N PHE A 246 -0.08 -12.09 0.55
CA PHE A 246 -0.42 -10.68 0.68
C PHE A 246 0.79 -9.74 0.51
N SER A 247 2.02 -10.24 0.68
CA SER A 247 3.25 -9.51 0.32
C SER A 247 3.53 -9.54 -1.18
N ILE A 248 3.06 -10.56 -1.89
CA ILE A 248 3.28 -10.72 -3.34
C ILE A 248 2.33 -9.82 -4.13
N TYR A 249 1.09 -9.61 -3.67
CA TYR A 249 0.13 -8.76 -4.37
C TYR A 249 0.61 -7.32 -4.68
N PRO A 250 1.14 -6.54 -3.74
CA PRO A 250 1.63 -5.20 -4.06
C PRO A 250 2.83 -5.23 -5.02
N LEU A 251 3.67 -6.26 -4.97
CA LEU A 251 4.71 -6.46 -5.98
C LEU A 251 4.08 -6.63 -7.37
N LEU A 252 3.08 -7.49 -7.51
CA LEU A 252 2.39 -7.71 -8.79
C LEU A 252 1.69 -6.45 -9.30
N TRP A 253 0.97 -5.74 -8.43
CA TRP A 253 0.28 -4.50 -8.80
C TRP A 253 1.26 -3.40 -9.23
N THR A 254 2.39 -3.27 -8.53
CA THR A 254 3.40 -2.27 -8.88
C THR A 254 4.17 -2.61 -10.15
N LEU A 255 4.46 -3.90 -10.39
CA LEU A 255 5.04 -4.38 -11.65
C LEU A 255 4.10 -4.14 -12.83
N LEU A 256 2.82 -4.49 -12.67
CA LEU A 256 1.79 -4.29 -13.69
C LEU A 256 1.62 -2.80 -14.04
N GLY A 257 1.50 -1.98 -13.01
CA GLY A 257 1.34 -0.53 -13.14
C GLY A 257 2.57 0.17 -13.72
N GLY A 258 3.76 -0.27 -13.33
CA GLY A 258 5.05 0.29 -13.72
C GLY A 258 5.86 0.74 -12.52
N VAL A 259 6.98 0.05 -12.27
CA VAL A 259 7.85 0.28 -11.11
C VAL A 259 8.47 1.68 -11.16
N GLY A 260 8.40 2.38 -10.03
CA GLY A 260 8.94 3.73 -9.89
C GLY A 260 8.15 4.81 -10.65
N THR A 261 6.88 4.54 -10.98
CA THR A 261 5.91 5.59 -11.36
C THR A 261 4.97 5.85 -10.19
N VAL A 262 4.56 7.10 -9.97
CA VAL A 262 3.71 7.45 -8.80
C VAL A 262 2.29 6.88 -8.92
N LEU A 263 1.74 6.88 -10.14
CA LEU A 263 0.37 6.40 -10.43
C LEU A 263 0.29 4.95 -10.92
N GLY A 264 1.43 4.32 -11.24
CA GLY A 264 1.54 2.90 -11.56
C GLY A 264 0.73 2.01 -10.62
N PRO A 265 0.99 2.10 -9.30
CA PRO A 265 0.30 1.27 -8.31
C PRO A 265 -1.23 1.35 -8.39
N LEU A 266 -1.81 2.54 -8.61
CA LEU A 266 -3.27 2.71 -8.74
C LEU A 266 -3.81 1.94 -9.94
N LEU A 267 -3.18 2.11 -11.10
CA LEU A 267 -3.60 1.43 -12.33
C LEU A 267 -3.45 -0.08 -12.21
N GLY A 268 -2.32 -0.53 -11.67
CA GLY A 268 -2.03 -1.96 -11.50
C GLY A 268 -2.98 -2.63 -10.51
N THR A 269 -3.26 -1.99 -9.36
CA THR A 269 -4.23 -2.50 -8.39
C THR A 269 -5.63 -2.55 -8.97
N ALA A 270 -6.09 -1.50 -9.65
CA ALA A 270 -7.42 -1.47 -10.25
C ALA A 270 -7.60 -2.57 -11.31
N LEU A 271 -6.64 -2.71 -12.23
CA LEU A 271 -6.72 -3.69 -13.31
C LEU A 271 -6.66 -5.13 -12.78
N MET A 272 -5.76 -5.41 -11.83
CA MET A 272 -5.73 -6.75 -11.21
C MET A 272 -6.96 -7.04 -10.38
N PHE A 273 -7.49 -6.06 -9.66
CA PHE A 273 -8.70 -6.24 -8.88
C PHE A 273 -9.87 -6.63 -9.78
N TYR A 274 -10.12 -5.90 -10.86
CA TYR A 274 -11.21 -6.22 -11.79
C TYR A 274 -10.98 -7.52 -12.55
N LEU A 275 -9.73 -7.86 -12.89
CA LEU A 275 -9.40 -9.15 -13.48
C LEU A 275 -9.79 -10.29 -12.53
N VAL A 276 -9.38 -10.22 -11.27
CA VAL A 276 -9.69 -11.25 -10.26
C VAL A 276 -11.20 -11.30 -10.00
N ASP A 277 -11.85 -10.15 -9.81
CA ASP A 277 -13.29 -10.06 -9.54
C ASP A 277 -14.12 -10.70 -10.68
N THR A 278 -13.80 -10.36 -11.93
CA THR A 278 -14.53 -10.90 -13.10
C THR A 278 -14.25 -12.38 -13.31
N VAL A 279 -12.99 -12.81 -13.24
CA VAL A 279 -12.61 -14.21 -13.50
C VAL A 279 -13.08 -15.13 -12.38
N SER A 280 -13.01 -14.68 -11.11
CA SER A 280 -13.49 -15.47 -9.97
C SER A 280 -15.00 -15.73 -10.02
N GLY A 281 -15.77 -14.85 -10.66
CA GLY A 281 -17.19 -15.07 -10.93
C GLY A 281 -17.48 -16.18 -11.94
N VAL A 282 -16.50 -16.55 -12.77
CA VAL A 282 -16.63 -17.59 -13.82
C VAL A 282 -15.90 -18.88 -13.44
N THR A 283 -14.77 -18.79 -12.76
CA THR A 283 -13.90 -19.94 -12.50
C THR A 283 -13.12 -19.79 -11.20
N SER A 284 -13.09 -20.88 -10.41
CA SER A 284 -12.33 -20.93 -9.14
C SER A 284 -10.81 -20.83 -9.33
N SER A 285 -10.29 -21.19 -10.50
CA SER A 285 -8.87 -21.16 -10.86
C SER A 285 -8.40 -19.80 -11.42
N TYR A 286 -8.87 -18.69 -10.84
CA TYR A 286 -8.52 -17.33 -11.30
C TYR A 286 -7.01 -17.03 -11.26
N LEU A 287 -6.26 -17.69 -10.36
CA LEU A 287 -4.79 -17.57 -10.26
C LEU A 287 -4.06 -17.92 -11.57
N LEU A 288 -4.60 -18.84 -12.37
CA LEU A 288 -4.04 -19.20 -13.67
C LEU A 288 -4.10 -18.02 -14.65
N PHE A 289 -5.23 -17.31 -14.66
CA PHE A 289 -5.44 -16.13 -15.50
C PHE A 289 -4.59 -14.94 -15.03
N VAL A 290 -4.43 -14.77 -13.72
CA VAL A 290 -3.51 -13.76 -13.16
C VAL A 290 -2.07 -14.05 -13.62
N GLY A 291 -1.62 -15.31 -13.52
CA GLY A 291 -0.29 -15.72 -14.00
C GLY A 291 -0.11 -15.48 -15.50
N ALA A 292 -1.09 -15.87 -16.32
CA ALA A 292 -1.05 -15.64 -17.77
C ALA A 292 -1.01 -14.14 -18.12
N ALA A 293 -1.81 -13.30 -17.46
CA ALA A 293 -1.80 -11.85 -17.65
C ALA A 293 -0.45 -11.22 -17.27
N LEU A 294 0.21 -11.72 -16.23
CA LEU A 294 1.55 -11.27 -15.85
C LEU A 294 2.61 -11.68 -16.87
N VAL A 295 2.58 -12.92 -17.36
CA VAL A 295 3.51 -13.38 -18.41
C VAL A 295 3.35 -12.53 -19.66
N ALA A 296 2.11 -12.32 -20.11
CA ALA A 296 1.77 -11.42 -21.21
C ALA A 296 2.36 -10.02 -21.01
N LEU A 297 2.16 -9.43 -19.83
CA LEU A 297 2.66 -8.10 -19.53
C LEU A 297 4.19 -8.04 -19.53
N VAL A 298 4.87 -9.02 -18.94
CA VAL A 298 6.35 -9.04 -18.92
C VAL A 298 6.91 -9.16 -20.34
N LEU A 299 6.25 -9.92 -21.22
CA LEU A 299 6.65 -10.07 -22.62
C LEU A 299 6.44 -8.80 -23.45
N TRP A 300 5.31 -8.10 -23.27
CA TRP A 300 4.96 -6.96 -24.12
C TRP A 300 5.26 -5.57 -23.52
N PHE A 301 5.30 -5.46 -22.19
CA PHE A 301 5.48 -4.22 -21.43
C PHE A 301 6.47 -4.42 -20.26
N PRO A 302 7.77 -4.62 -20.53
CA PRO A 302 8.77 -4.94 -19.49
C PRO A 302 8.97 -3.83 -18.44
N GLN A 303 8.52 -2.60 -18.71
CA GLN A 303 8.54 -1.49 -17.75
C GLN A 303 7.20 -1.29 -17.02
N GLY A 304 6.20 -2.16 -17.25
CA GLY A 304 4.81 -1.98 -16.86
C GLY A 304 4.06 -0.99 -17.76
N ILE A 305 2.75 -0.84 -17.53
CA ILE A 305 1.86 -0.06 -18.40
C ILE A 305 2.27 1.42 -18.41
N LEU A 306 2.30 2.08 -17.24
CA LEU A 306 2.68 3.50 -17.15
C LEU A 306 4.17 3.72 -17.38
N GLY A 307 5.03 2.73 -17.11
CA GLY A 307 6.45 2.81 -17.44
C GLY A 307 6.69 2.88 -18.96
N THR A 308 5.93 2.12 -19.74
CA THR A 308 6.02 2.12 -21.20
C THR A 308 5.40 3.39 -21.81
N VAL A 309 4.32 3.89 -21.23
CA VAL A 309 3.76 5.21 -21.61
C VAL A 309 4.77 6.32 -21.32
N ARG A 310 5.46 6.27 -20.17
CA ARG A 310 6.50 7.23 -19.81
C ARG A 310 7.67 7.22 -20.79
N SER A 311 8.17 6.05 -21.19
CA SER A 311 9.33 5.95 -22.09
C SER A 311 9.02 6.30 -23.54
N ARG A 312 7.81 6.03 -24.03
CA ARG A 312 7.45 6.26 -25.45
C ARG A 312 6.72 7.58 -25.71
N TRP A 313 5.88 8.07 -24.79
CA TRP A 313 4.94 9.16 -25.06
C TRP A 313 5.06 10.34 -24.10
N LEU A 314 5.27 10.08 -22.80
CA LEU A 314 5.17 11.10 -21.75
C LEU A 314 6.37 11.02 -20.79
N PRO A 315 7.58 11.45 -21.22
CA PRO A 315 8.80 11.35 -20.40
C PRO A 315 8.76 12.19 -19.11
N TRP A 316 7.78 13.10 -19.00
CA TRP A 316 7.56 13.96 -17.83
C TRP A 316 6.69 13.31 -16.73
N LEU A 317 6.17 12.08 -16.92
CA LEU A 317 5.46 11.33 -15.89
C LEU A 317 6.41 10.95 -14.74
N PRO A 318 6.07 11.29 -13.47
CA PRO A 318 6.95 11.07 -12.33
C PRO A 318 7.05 9.60 -11.90
#